data_AF-A0A6P0J653-F1
#
_entry.id   AF-A0A6P0J653-F1
#
_cell.length_a   1.000
_cell.length_b   1.000
_cell.length_c   1.000
_cell.angle_alpha   90.00
_cell.angle_beta   90.00
_cell.angle_gamma   90.00
#
_symmetry.space_group_name_H-M   'P 1'
#
loop_
_entity.id
_entity.type
_entity.pdbx_description
1 polymer ?
#
loop_
_entity_poly.entity_id
_entity_poly.type
_entity_poly.pdbx_seq_one_letter_code
_entity_poly.pdbx_strand_id
1 'polypeptide(L)'
;ISKLMLGLYLPSDGKVLIDGQDITSLSLGSLRQQIGVVDQDTFLFGGTIRQNISLAYPSATLEEIMAAAKLAGADEFIQKLPMGYETEIGEGGGMLSGGQRQRLAIARALLGNPHLLIFDEATSHLDAESERIIQTNLNTILKNRTTLVIAHRLSTVRKADLILVLDRGVLIESGTHEDLMAKRGHYFYLNQQQL
;
A
#
# COMPACT_ATOMS: atom_id res chain seq x y z
N ILE A 1 5.66 11.60 0.04
CA ILE A 1 5.93 11.26 -1.38
C ILE A 1 4.65 10.83 -2.11
N SER A 2 3.90 9.87 -1.53
CA SER A 2 2.55 9.44 -1.97
C SER A 2 1.66 10.57 -2.49
N LYS A 3 1.49 11.63 -1.69
CA LYS A 3 0.64 12.79 -2.02
C LYS A 3 1.09 13.57 -3.27
N LEU A 4 2.39 13.67 -3.54
CA LEU A 4 2.91 14.28 -4.77
C LEU A 4 2.62 13.39 -5.97
N MET A 5 2.80 12.07 -5.84
CA MET A 5 2.54 11.13 -6.94
C MET A 5 1.07 11.10 -7.38
N LEU A 6 0.15 11.31 -6.44
CA LEU A 6 -1.29 11.36 -6.71
C LEU A 6 -1.77 12.71 -7.28
N GLY A 7 -0.86 13.67 -7.43
CA GLY A 7 -1.20 15.05 -7.80
C GLY A 7 -2.15 15.71 -6.80
N LEU A 8 -2.09 15.32 -5.51
CA LEU A 8 -2.84 16.00 -4.44
C LEU A 8 -2.16 17.32 -4.05
N TYR A 9 -0.83 17.35 -4.16
CA TYR A 9 -0.01 18.55 -4.05
C TYR A 9 0.92 18.61 -5.25
N LEU A 10 1.24 19.83 -5.68
CA LEU A 10 2.24 20.07 -6.71
C LEU A 10 3.61 20.32 -6.06
N PRO A 11 4.70 19.88 -6.70
CA PRO A 11 6.04 20.24 -6.24
C PRO A 11 6.23 21.76 -6.32
N SER A 12 6.86 22.35 -5.30
CA SER A 12 7.20 23.78 -5.32
C SER A 12 8.28 24.11 -6.35
N ASP A 13 9.16 23.16 -6.63
CA ASP A 13 10.17 23.21 -7.69
C ASP A 13 10.42 21.79 -8.24
N GLY A 14 10.86 21.70 -9.49
CA GLY A 14 11.04 20.43 -10.20
C GLY A 14 9.74 19.81 -10.74
N LYS A 15 9.80 18.53 -11.10
CA LYS A 15 8.71 17.79 -11.76
C LYS A 15 8.60 16.37 -11.25
N VAL A 16 7.38 15.84 -11.29
CA VAL A 16 7.10 14.41 -11.06
C VAL A 16 6.65 13.81 -12.37
N LEU A 17 7.35 12.77 -12.82
CA LEU A 17 7.08 12.10 -14.09
C LEU A 17 6.60 10.66 -13.86
N ILE A 18 5.58 10.24 -14.60
CA ILE A 18 5.19 8.84 -14.74
C ILE A 18 5.25 8.49 -16.22
N ASP A 19 5.96 7.42 -16.58
CA ASP A 19 6.24 7.03 -17.97
C ASP A 19 6.81 8.18 -18.82
N GLY A 20 7.63 9.03 -18.19
CA GLY A 20 8.22 10.22 -18.82
C GLY A 20 7.27 11.41 -18.99
N GLN A 21 6.00 11.29 -18.58
CA GLN A 21 5.00 12.35 -18.67
C GLN A 21 4.84 13.08 -17.33
N ASP A 22 4.82 14.41 -17.37
CA ASP A 22 4.60 15.24 -16.19
C ASP A 22 3.18 15.04 -15.68
N ILE A 23 3.03 14.70 -14.40
CA ILE A 23 1.72 14.45 -13.79
C ILE A 23 0.77 15.65 -13.89
N THR A 24 1.30 16.87 -14.02
CA THR A 24 0.52 18.10 -14.21
C THR A 24 -0.15 18.19 -15.58
N SER A 25 0.32 17.41 -16.56
CA SER A 25 -0.23 17.32 -17.91
C SER A 25 -1.27 16.20 -18.06
N LEU A 26 -1.43 15.35 -17.04
CA LEU A 26 -2.32 14.18 -17.06
C LEU A 26 -3.69 14.50 -16.45
N SER A 27 -4.72 13.78 -16.89
CA SER A 27 -6.00 13.75 -16.18
C SER A 27 -5.80 13.08 -14.82
N LEU A 28 -6.08 13.81 -13.73
CA LEU A 28 -5.97 13.29 -12.36
C LEU A 28 -6.82 12.04 -12.13
N GLY A 29 -8.00 11.94 -12.76
CA GLY A 29 -8.85 10.75 -12.65
C GLY A 29 -8.19 9.52 -13.28
N SER A 30 -7.65 9.68 -14.49
CA SER A 30 -6.93 8.60 -15.18
C SER A 30 -5.65 8.21 -14.45
N LEU A 31 -4.88 9.18 -13.98
CA LEU A 31 -3.69 8.96 -13.16
C LEU A 31 -4.02 8.13 -11.92
N ARG A 32 -5.03 8.54 -11.15
CA ARG A 32 -5.37 7.90 -9.87
C ARG A 32 -5.98 6.51 -10.04
N GLN A 33 -6.61 6.21 -11.18
CA GLN A 33 -7.06 4.85 -11.49
C GLN A 33 -5.89 3.88 -11.70
N GLN A 34 -4.72 4.38 -12.12
CA GLN A 34 -3.52 3.57 -12.32
C GLN A 34 -2.68 3.39 -11.04
N ILE A 35 -3.08 4.04 -9.94
CA ILE A 35 -2.33 4.07 -8.69
C ILE A 35 -3.19 3.50 -7.54
N GLY A 36 -2.74 2.39 -6.96
CA GLY A 36 -3.29 1.89 -5.70
C GLY A 36 -2.47 2.42 -4.52
N VAL A 37 -3.14 2.94 -3.50
CA VAL A 37 -2.48 3.49 -2.31
C VAL A 37 -3.01 2.85 -1.05
N VAL A 38 -2.09 2.45 -0.19
CA VAL A 38 -2.38 1.96 1.16
C VAL A 38 -1.70 2.89 2.15
N ASP A 39 -2.48 3.74 2.79
CA ASP A 39 -2.00 4.67 3.81
C ASP A 39 -1.71 3.98 5.15
N GLN A 40 -0.98 4.67 6.01
CA GLN A 40 -0.63 4.23 7.37
C GLN A 40 -1.88 4.04 8.24
N ASP A 41 -2.78 5.01 8.18
CA ASP A 41 -4.06 5.01 8.87
C ASP A 41 -5.18 4.71 7.88
N THR A 42 -5.75 3.51 8.01
CA THR A 42 -6.79 3.04 7.08
C THR A 42 -8.17 3.46 7.56
N PHE A 43 -8.77 4.38 6.80
CA PHE A 43 -10.15 4.79 7.02
C PHE A 43 -11.14 3.89 6.28
N LEU A 44 -12.15 3.41 7.01
CA LEU A 44 -13.28 2.68 6.47
C LEU A 44 -14.55 3.52 6.62
N PHE A 45 -15.33 3.58 5.54
CA PHE A 45 -16.60 4.29 5.50
C PHE A 45 -17.69 3.44 6.13
N GLY A 46 -18.70 4.09 6.72
CA GLY A 46 -19.92 3.39 7.11
C GLY A 46 -20.59 2.76 5.88
N GLY A 47 -20.93 1.48 5.97
CA GLY A 47 -21.50 0.70 4.86
C GLY A 47 -21.03 -0.75 4.89
N THR A 48 -21.23 -1.50 3.80
CA THR A 48 -20.80 -2.90 3.74
C THR A 48 -19.30 -3.03 3.46
N ILE A 49 -18.73 -4.20 3.78
CA ILE A 49 -17.36 -4.55 3.37
C ILE A 49 -17.22 -4.46 1.84
N ARG A 50 -18.22 -4.94 1.09
CA ARG A 50 -18.26 -4.84 -0.37
C ARG A 50 -18.13 -3.38 -0.84
N GLN A 51 -18.92 -2.48 -0.27
CA GLN A 51 -18.86 -1.04 -0.60
C GLN A 51 -17.51 -0.42 -0.24
N ASN A 52 -16.92 -0.84 0.87
CA ASN A 52 -15.61 -0.35 1.29
C ASN A 52 -14.49 -0.79 0.35
N ILE A 53 -14.50 -2.02 -0.17
CA ILE A 53 -13.49 -2.49 -1.13
C ILE A 53 -13.73 -1.83 -2.50
N SER A 54 -14.98 -1.72 -2.94
CA SER A 54 -15.39 -1.17 -4.25
C SER A 54 -15.49 0.35 -4.33
N LEU A 55 -15.02 1.08 -3.33
CA LEU A 55 -15.20 2.53 -3.23
C LEU A 55 -14.75 3.30 -4.50
N ALA A 56 -13.60 2.94 -5.06
CA ALA A 56 -13.06 3.56 -6.28
C ALA A 56 -13.65 2.95 -7.57
N TYR A 57 -14.29 1.79 -7.48
CA TYR A 57 -14.86 1.03 -8.59
C TYR A 57 -16.27 0.53 -8.23
N PRO A 58 -17.29 1.41 -8.15
CA PRO A 58 -18.62 1.03 -7.66
C PRO A 58 -19.33 -0.04 -8.53
N SER A 59 -18.91 -0.16 -9.79
CA SER A 59 -19.42 -1.13 -10.75
C SER A 59 -18.67 -2.47 -10.72
N ALA A 60 -17.67 -2.64 -9.85
CA ALA A 60 -16.90 -3.88 -9.75
C ALA A 60 -17.82 -5.05 -9.36
N THR A 61 -17.62 -6.20 -10.00
CA THR A 61 -18.42 -7.39 -9.69
C THR A 61 -17.99 -7.99 -8.35
N LEU A 62 -18.86 -8.83 -7.77
CA LEU A 62 -18.52 -9.51 -6.53
C LEU A 62 -17.27 -10.40 -6.70
N GLU A 63 -17.10 -11.02 -7.87
CA GLU A 63 -15.94 -11.86 -8.19
C GLU A 63 -14.64 -11.05 -8.18
N GLU A 64 -14.64 -9.84 -8.75
CA GLU A 64 -13.48 -8.94 -8.74
C GLU A 64 -13.13 -8.50 -7.30
N ILE A 65 -14.15 -8.17 -6.51
CA ILE A 65 -14.00 -7.79 -5.10
C ILE A 65 -13.43 -8.96 -4.29
N MET A 66 -13.95 -10.17 -4.49
CA MET A 66 -13.45 -11.38 -3.83
C MET A 66 -12.02 -11.70 -4.25
N ALA A 67 -11.65 -11.51 -5.52
CA ALA A 67 -10.28 -11.73 -5.99
C ALA A 67 -9.29 -10.76 -5.31
N ALA A 68 -9.64 -9.48 -5.23
CA ALA A 68 -8.83 -8.48 -4.53
C ALA A 68 -8.72 -8.79 -3.03
N ALA A 69 -9.82 -9.18 -2.39
CA ALA A 69 -9.84 -9.58 -0.99
C ALA A 69 -9.02 -10.84 -0.71
N LYS A 70 -9.01 -11.84 -1.61
CA LYS A 70 -8.16 -13.02 -1.50
C LYS A 70 -6.68 -12.66 -1.57
N LEU A 71 -6.29 -11.83 -2.54
CA LEU A 71 -4.92 -11.34 -2.66
C LEU A 71 -4.48 -10.58 -1.40
N ALA A 72 -5.34 -9.75 -0.84
CA ALA A 72 -5.07 -9.05 0.41
C ALA A 72 -5.14 -9.94 1.67
N GLY A 73 -5.53 -11.21 1.54
CA GLY A 73 -5.75 -12.11 2.66
C GLY A 73 -6.95 -11.74 3.53
N ALA A 74 -7.88 -10.92 3.02
CA ALA A 74 -9.08 -10.49 3.72
C ALA A 74 -10.23 -11.50 3.60
N ASP A 75 -10.31 -12.22 2.49
CA ASP A 75 -11.44 -13.11 2.16
C ASP A 75 -11.76 -14.13 3.27
N GLU A 76 -10.74 -14.72 3.90
CA GLU A 76 -10.94 -15.73 4.94
C GLU A 76 -11.69 -15.21 6.17
N PHE A 77 -11.35 -14.00 6.65
CA PHE A 77 -12.06 -13.45 7.81
C PHE A 77 -13.42 -12.88 7.40
N ILE A 78 -13.56 -12.35 6.18
CA ILE A 78 -14.83 -11.84 5.67
C ILE A 78 -15.85 -12.98 5.62
N GLN A 79 -15.46 -14.16 5.14
CA GLN A 79 -16.34 -15.34 5.09
C GLN A 79 -16.79 -15.86 6.46
N LYS A 80 -16.05 -15.55 7.53
CA LYS A 80 -16.42 -15.90 8.92
C LYS A 80 -17.43 -14.93 9.52
N LEU A 81 -17.68 -13.78 8.88
CA LEU A 81 -18.69 -12.83 9.33
C LEU A 81 -20.10 -13.32 8.92
N PRO A 82 -21.14 -13.07 9.75
CA PRO A 82 -22.49 -13.60 9.49
C PRO A 82 -23.07 -13.25 8.11
N MET A 83 -22.73 -12.08 7.57
CA MET A 83 -23.23 -11.58 6.29
C MET A 83 -22.13 -11.52 5.21
N GLY A 84 -20.95 -12.09 5.47
CA GLY A 84 -19.84 -12.07 4.52
C GLY A 84 -19.48 -10.65 4.06
N TYR A 85 -19.42 -10.46 2.74
CA TYR A 85 -19.15 -9.15 2.11
C TYR A 85 -20.26 -8.12 2.31
N GLU A 86 -21.48 -8.55 2.62
CA GLU A 86 -22.61 -7.67 2.96
C GLU A 86 -22.65 -7.33 4.45
N THR A 87 -21.65 -7.73 5.24
CA THR A 87 -21.53 -7.29 6.62
C THR A 87 -21.36 -5.78 6.67
N GLU A 88 -22.27 -5.10 7.34
CA GLU A 88 -22.18 -3.68 7.64
C GLU A 88 -21.11 -3.40 8.68
N ILE A 89 -20.30 -2.39 8.40
CA ILE A 89 -19.31 -1.85 9.31
C ILE A 89 -19.64 -0.38 9.59
N GLY A 90 -19.54 0.01 10.86
CA GLY A 90 -19.64 1.41 11.26
C GLY A 90 -18.47 2.23 10.72
N GLU A 91 -18.63 3.55 10.74
CA GLU A 91 -17.56 4.48 10.38
C GLU A 91 -16.29 4.21 11.21
N GLY A 92 -15.13 4.21 10.54
CA GLY A 92 -13.85 3.83 11.15
C GLY A 92 -13.67 2.32 11.39
N GLY A 93 -14.68 1.49 11.10
CA GLY A 93 -14.57 0.03 11.15
C GLY A 93 -14.34 -0.53 12.56
N GLY A 94 -14.98 0.05 13.57
CA GLY A 94 -14.73 -0.26 15.00
C GLY A 94 -14.90 -1.73 15.42
N MET A 95 -15.61 -2.56 14.65
CA MET A 95 -15.74 -4.00 14.91
C MET A 95 -14.60 -4.85 14.34
N LEU A 96 -13.70 -4.26 13.55
CA LEU A 96 -12.58 -4.95 12.93
C LEU A 96 -11.29 -4.73 13.73
N SER A 97 -10.40 -5.71 13.74
CA SER A 97 -9.03 -5.51 14.24
C SER A 97 -8.25 -4.56 13.32
N GLY A 98 -7.14 -4.00 13.81
CA GLY A 98 -6.24 -3.18 12.98
C GLY A 98 -5.76 -3.93 11.74
N GLY A 99 -5.34 -5.19 11.90
CA GLY A 99 -4.92 -6.04 10.79
C GLY A 99 -6.03 -6.37 9.78
N GLN A 100 -7.29 -6.49 10.23
CA GLN A 100 -8.45 -6.66 9.34
C GLN A 100 -8.72 -5.38 8.53
N ARG A 101 -8.73 -4.20 9.18
CA ARG A 101 -8.90 -2.92 8.48
C ARG A 101 -7.83 -2.70 7.42
N GLN A 102 -6.58 -3.03 7.75
CA GLN A 102 -5.47 -2.92 6.83
C GLN A 102 -5.62 -3.83 5.61
N ARG A 103 -6.01 -5.10 5.82
CA ARG A 103 -6.27 -6.03 4.72
C ARG A 103 -7.42 -5.58 3.83
N LEU A 104 -8.45 -4.92 4.37
CA LEU A 104 -9.50 -4.29 3.55
C LEU A 104 -8.97 -3.11 2.73
N ALA A 105 -8.10 -2.27 3.30
CA ALA A 105 -7.50 -1.17 2.56
C ALA A 105 -6.56 -1.65 1.45
N ILE A 106 -5.80 -2.73 1.70
CA ILE A 106 -5.00 -3.40 0.66
C ILE A 106 -5.93 -3.94 -0.43
N ALA A 107 -7.03 -4.63 -0.09
CA ALA A 107 -8.00 -5.09 -1.08
C ALA A 107 -8.57 -3.95 -1.92
N ARG A 108 -8.92 -2.81 -1.28
CA ARG A 108 -9.37 -1.59 -1.96
C ARG A 108 -8.32 -1.05 -2.93
N ALA A 109 -7.05 -1.01 -2.51
CA ALA A 109 -5.95 -0.53 -3.35
C ALA A 109 -5.64 -1.46 -4.53
N LEU A 110 -5.89 -2.77 -4.38
CA LEU A 110 -5.65 -3.76 -5.45
C LEU A 110 -6.80 -3.86 -6.45
N LEU A 111 -7.99 -3.40 -6.08
CA LEU A 111 -9.13 -3.39 -6.97
C LEU A 111 -8.84 -2.50 -8.18
N GLY A 112 -9.19 -2.96 -9.38
CA GLY A 112 -8.83 -2.28 -10.63
C GLY A 112 -7.41 -2.59 -11.13
N ASN A 113 -6.64 -3.43 -10.42
CA ASN A 113 -5.35 -3.96 -10.89
C ASN A 113 -4.33 -2.85 -11.26
N PRO A 114 -4.01 -1.92 -10.34
CA PRO A 114 -3.20 -0.73 -10.65
C PRO A 114 -1.76 -1.06 -11.08
N HIS A 115 -1.19 -0.28 -12.00
CA HIS A 115 0.20 -0.47 -12.44
C HIS A 115 1.24 0.03 -11.42
N LEU A 116 0.87 1.05 -10.62
CA LEU A 116 1.68 1.58 -9.53
C LEU A 116 1.01 1.31 -8.18
N LEU A 117 1.72 0.66 -7.27
CA LEU A 117 1.29 0.49 -5.88
C LEU A 117 2.14 1.34 -4.94
N ILE A 118 1.51 2.00 -3.99
CA ILE A 118 2.18 2.78 -2.95
C ILE A 118 1.74 2.25 -1.59
N PHE A 119 2.68 1.75 -0.80
CA PHE A 119 2.47 1.38 0.59
C PHE A 119 3.14 2.43 1.48
N ASP A 120 2.34 3.26 2.14
CA ASP A 120 2.80 4.32 3.04
C ASP A 120 2.69 3.82 4.49
N GLU A 121 3.77 3.21 4.99
CA GLU A 121 3.84 2.59 6.33
C GLU A 121 2.74 1.56 6.62
N ALA A 122 2.17 0.99 5.57
CA ALA A 122 0.99 0.14 5.60
C ALA A 122 1.14 -1.16 6.42
N THR A 123 2.36 -1.56 6.79
CA THR A 123 2.62 -2.78 7.58
C THR A 123 2.95 -2.50 9.05
N SER A 124 3.06 -1.24 9.45
CA SER A 124 3.50 -0.83 10.79
C SER A 124 2.53 -1.24 11.91
N HIS A 125 1.23 -1.23 11.63
CA HIS A 125 0.14 -1.51 12.58
C HIS A 125 -0.39 -2.95 12.54
N LEU A 126 0.26 -3.83 11.76
CA LEU A 126 -0.18 -5.21 11.64
C LEU A 126 0.24 -6.03 12.87
N ASP A 127 -0.69 -6.85 13.36
CA ASP A 127 -0.35 -7.98 14.22
C ASP A 127 0.48 -9.02 13.43
N ALA A 128 1.21 -9.87 14.14
CA ALA A 128 2.14 -10.82 13.53
C ALA A 128 1.48 -11.83 12.58
N GLU A 129 0.22 -12.20 12.83
CA GLU A 129 -0.54 -13.10 11.95
C GLU A 129 -0.89 -12.39 10.65
N SER A 130 -1.48 -11.19 10.73
CA SER A 130 -1.82 -10.37 9.57
C SER A 130 -0.57 -10.01 8.75
N GLU A 131 0.55 -9.69 9.40
CA GLU A 131 1.83 -9.41 8.74
C GLU A 131 2.31 -10.65 7.96
N ARG A 132 2.24 -11.85 8.54
CA ARG A 132 2.64 -13.09 7.86
C ARG A 132 1.76 -13.38 6.65
N ILE A 133 0.44 -13.19 6.76
CA ILE A 133 -0.52 -13.39 5.67
C ILE A 133 -0.19 -12.44 4.52
N ILE A 134 -0.03 -11.15 4.82
CA ILE A 134 0.30 -10.14 3.82
C ILE A 134 1.65 -10.43 3.19
N GLN A 135 2.70 -10.76 3.97
CA GLN A 135 4.02 -11.12 3.45
C GLN A 135 3.99 -12.34 2.51
N THR A 136 3.14 -13.32 2.78
CA THR A 136 2.97 -14.49 1.92
C THR A 136 2.40 -14.09 0.57
N ASN A 137 1.46 -13.13 0.55
CA ASN A 137 0.81 -12.66 -0.66
C ASN A 137 1.55 -11.51 -1.34
N LEU A 138 2.45 -10.81 -0.64
CA LEU A 138 3.15 -9.63 -1.14
C LEU A 138 3.90 -9.95 -2.44
N ASN A 139 4.62 -11.07 -2.51
CA ASN A 139 5.29 -11.46 -3.75
C ASN A 139 4.34 -11.55 -4.95
N THR A 140 3.11 -12.03 -4.74
CA THR A 140 2.07 -12.10 -5.78
C THR A 140 1.51 -10.71 -6.10
N ILE A 141 1.28 -9.89 -5.07
CA ILE A 141 0.79 -8.52 -5.21
C ILE A 141 1.75 -7.65 -6.03
N LEU A 142 3.05 -7.77 -5.73
CA LEU A 142 4.13 -6.97 -6.31
C LEU A 142 4.49 -7.40 -7.74
N LYS A 143 4.14 -8.63 -8.13
CA LYS A 143 4.52 -9.19 -9.43
C LYS A 143 3.96 -8.36 -10.58
N ASN A 144 4.82 -7.98 -11.53
CA ASN A 144 4.50 -7.18 -12.72
C ASN A 144 3.91 -5.79 -12.40
N ARG A 145 4.29 -5.18 -11.26
CA ARG A 145 3.90 -3.82 -10.89
C ARG A 145 5.10 -3.02 -10.43
N THR A 146 5.08 -1.71 -10.66
CA THR A 146 5.96 -0.81 -9.93
C THR A 146 5.39 -0.65 -8.53
N THR A 147 6.19 -0.90 -7.50
CA THR A 147 5.75 -0.69 -6.11
C THR A 147 6.71 0.21 -5.37
N LEU A 148 6.16 1.25 -4.75
CA LEU A 148 6.86 2.13 -3.83
C LEU A 148 6.45 1.78 -2.40
N VAL A 149 7.40 1.35 -1.58
CA VAL A 149 7.18 1.06 -0.16
C VAL A 149 7.90 2.11 0.67
N ILE A 150 7.15 2.86 1.47
CA ILE A 150 7.67 3.76 2.50
C ILE A 150 7.51 3.01 3.82
N ALA A 151 8.61 2.77 4.52
CA ALA A 151 8.58 1.96 5.73
C ALA A 151 9.52 2.50 6.80
N HIS A 152 9.04 2.47 8.04
CA HIS A 152 9.89 2.59 9.22
C HIS A 152 10.56 1.28 9.61
N ARG A 153 9.98 0.12 9.25
CA ARG A 153 10.54 -1.20 9.54
C ARG A 153 11.43 -1.68 8.41
N LEU A 154 12.73 -1.82 8.69
CA LEU A 154 13.71 -2.22 7.68
C LEU A 154 13.54 -3.66 7.20
N SER A 155 12.92 -4.52 8.02
CA SER A 155 12.53 -5.88 7.62
C SER A 155 11.64 -5.91 6.38
N THR A 156 10.80 -4.89 6.18
CA THR A 156 9.86 -4.80 5.05
C THR A 156 10.56 -4.43 3.74
N VAL A 157 11.58 -3.56 3.80
CA VAL A 157 12.30 -3.08 2.60
C VAL A 157 13.51 -3.93 2.22
N ARG A 158 13.89 -4.89 3.07
CA ARG A 158 15.06 -5.75 2.84
C ARG A 158 15.02 -6.51 1.50
N LYS A 159 13.83 -6.84 1.01
CA LYS A 159 13.63 -7.57 -0.26
C LYS A 159 13.41 -6.65 -1.47
N ALA A 160 13.53 -5.33 -1.31
CA ALA A 160 13.31 -4.40 -2.40
C ALA A 160 14.44 -4.50 -3.44
N ASP A 161 14.09 -4.39 -4.72
CA ASP A 161 15.06 -4.35 -5.83
C ASP A 161 15.96 -3.11 -5.74
N LEU A 162 15.44 -2.02 -5.16
CA LEU A 162 16.15 -0.76 -4.93
C LEU A 162 15.64 -0.10 -3.64
N ILE A 163 16.57 0.27 -2.76
CA ILE A 163 16.29 1.04 -1.55
C ILE A 163 16.80 2.46 -1.75
N LEU A 164 15.98 3.44 -1.41
CA LEU A 164 16.29 4.87 -1.44
C LEU A 164 16.27 5.42 -0.02
N VAL A 165 17.41 5.95 0.44
CA VAL A 165 17.56 6.49 1.80
C VAL A 165 17.50 8.01 1.74
N LEU A 166 16.53 8.58 2.45
CA LEU A 166 16.31 10.02 2.51
C LEU A 166 16.76 10.55 3.88
N ASP A 167 17.52 11.64 3.90
CA ASP A 167 17.78 12.46 5.09
C ASP A 167 17.42 13.92 4.78
N ARG A 168 16.63 14.54 5.66
CA ARG A 168 16.21 15.96 5.54
C ARG A 168 15.71 16.36 4.13
N GLY A 169 14.96 15.47 3.49
CA GLY A 169 14.37 15.70 2.16
C GLY A 169 15.32 15.47 0.98
N VAL A 170 16.52 14.94 1.21
CA VAL A 170 17.53 14.67 0.17
C VAL A 170 17.83 13.17 0.10
N LEU A 171 17.99 12.65 -1.11
CA LEU A 171 18.47 11.29 -1.34
C LEU A 171 19.97 11.20 -1.04
N ILE A 172 20.32 10.49 0.04
CA ILE A 172 21.71 10.36 0.51
C ILE A 172 22.34 9.03 0.13
N GLU A 173 21.55 7.96 0.02
CA GLU A 173 22.04 6.64 -0.37
C GLU A 173 21.03 5.92 -1.27
N SER A 174 21.55 5.08 -2.16
CA SER A 174 20.76 4.15 -2.95
C SER A 174 21.54 2.85 -3.21
N GLY A 175 20.80 1.75 -3.36
CA GLY A 175 21.35 0.43 -3.66
C GLY A 175 20.45 -0.71 -3.18
N THR A 176 20.93 -1.94 -3.29
CA THR A 176 20.31 -3.10 -2.65
C THR A 176 20.57 -3.10 -1.14
N HIS A 177 19.86 -3.96 -0.39
CA HIS A 177 20.12 -4.15 1.05
C HIS A 177 21.59 -4.50 1.31
N GLU A 178 22.14 -5.44 0.54
CA GLU A 178 23.52 -5.90 0.66
C GLU A 178 24.51 -4.77 0.40
N ASP A 179 24.30 -3.98 -0.66
CA ASP A 179 25.16 -2.84 -1.00
C ASP A 179 25.18 -1.80 0.13
N LEU A 180 23.99 -1.47 0.66
CA LEU A 180 23.85 -0.45 1.70
C LEU A 180 24.40 -0.92 3.05
N MET A 181 24.27 -2.20 3.37
CA MET A 181 24.90 -2.79 4.56
C MET A 181 26.43 -2.80 4.46
N ALA A 182 26.98 -3.08 3.27
CA ALA A 182 28.42 -3.06 3.03
C ALA A 182 29.03 -1.66 3.16
N LYS A 183 28.29 -0.62 2.74
CA LYS A 183 28.72 0.80 2.85
C LYS A 183 28.87 1.28 4.29
N ARG A 184 28.22 0.63 5.27
CA ARG A 184 28.18 1.04 6.68
C ARG A 184 27.77 2.51 6.87
N GLY A 185 26.90 3.01 6.00
CA GLY A 185 26.37 4.37 6.02
C GLY A 185 25.14 4.53 6.90
N HIS A 186 24.28 5.49 6.54
CA HIS A 186 23.05 5.82 7.25
C HIS A 186 22.08 4.63 7.30
N TYR A 187 21.92 3.91 6.18
CA TYR A 187 21.07 2.71 6.15
C TYR A 187 21.53 1.65 7.16
N PHE A 188 22.83 1.38 7.20
CA PHE A 188 23.42 0.42 8.14
C PHE A 188 23.17 0.84 9.60
N TYR A 189 23.34 2.13 9.92
CA TYR A 189 23.09 2.65 11.26
C TYR A 189 21.63 2.50 11.68
N LEU A 190 20.68 2.84 10.79
CA LEU A 190 19.25 2.62 11.03
C LEU A 190 18.95 1.12 11.24
N ASN A 191 19.63 0.23 10.50
CA ASN A 191 19.45 -1.21 10.64
C ASN A 191 19.90 -1.74 12.00
N GLN A 192 21.02 -1.23 12.53
CA GLN A 192 21.52 -1.61 13.86
C GLN A 192 20.60 -1.18 15.01
N GLN A 193 19.81 -0.13 14.83
CA GLN A 193 18.86 0.33 15.86
C GLN A 193 17.55 -0.47 15.90
N GLN A 194 17.27 -1.28 14.87
CA GLN A 194 16.03 -2.06 14.75
C GLN A 194 16.23 -3.57 14.96
N LEU A 195 17.46 -3.99 15.27
CA LEU A 195 17.81 -5.35 15.70
C LEU A 195 17.65 -5.48 17.23
#